data_AF-A0A060YT71-F1
#
_entry.id   AF-A0A060YT71-F1
#
_cell.length_a   1.000
_cell.length_b   1.000
_cell.length_c   1.000
_cell.angle_alpha   90.00
_cell.angle_beta   90.00
_cell.angle_gamma   90.00
#
_symmetry.space_group_name_H-M   'P 1'
#
loop_
_entity.id
_entity.type
_entity.pdbx_description
1 polymer ?
#
loop_
_entity_poly.entity_id
_entity_poly.type
_entity_poly.pdbx_seq_one_letter_code
_entity_poly.pdbx_strand_id
1 'polypeptide(L)'
;MLFRHIFYCKHVERLLCNVWISNKTAKQHALHRAKWFATAFALRQRMLNFVQNIQYYMMFEVMEPTWHIMEKNLKSASNIDDMLCHHTSFLDNCLKDCMLTNSELLKIFSKLMSVCVMFTNCMQRFTRSMKLDRELNRLSLEHGTMEGPPTQSERTEEQEKKRLTSKFLAEHVDTLQSDSCFEATVSKFDSNFSTLLLDLLDKLSVYSTNDCEHSMINIIYRLDFNGFYTERLERMAIERSQKAAA
;
A
#
# COMPACT_ATOMS: atom_id res chain seq x y z
N MET A 1 1.36 13.67 -16.96
CA MET A 1 1.17 13.48 -15.51
C MET A 1 0.22 12.33 -15.19
N LEU A 2 -0.98 12.29 -15.80
CA LEU A 2 -2.01 11.27 -15.58
C LEU A 2 -1.49 9.81 -15.63
N PHE A 3 -0.81 9.43 -16.72
CA PHE A 3 -0.21 8.09 -16.85
C PHE A 3 0.71 7.72 -15.67
N ARG A 4 1.60 8.63 -15.27
CA ARG A 4 2.56 8.37 -14.17
C ARG A 4 1.83 8.10 -12.86
N HIS A 5 0.74 8.83 -12.60
CA HIS A 5 -0.05 8.68 -11.38
C HIS A 5 -0.77 7.33 -11.33
N ILE A 6 -1.47 6.95 -12.41
CA ILE A 6 -2.17 5.66 -12.52
C ILE A 6 -1.19 4.49 -12.49
N PHE A 7 -0.08 4.62 -13.22
CA PHE A 7 0.97 3.59 -13.25
C PHE A 7 1.54 3.34 -11.85
N TYR A 8 1.78 4.40 -11.08
CA TYR A 8 2.25 4.26 -9.71
C TYR A 8 1.21 3.58 -8.81
N CYS A 9 -0.08 3.90 -8.97
CA CYS A 9 -1.16 3.18 -8.28
C CYS A 9 -1.14 1.69 -8.60
N LYS A 10 -1.03 1.34 -9.88
CA LYS A 10 -0.96 -0.06 -10.32
C LYS A 10 0.28 -0.76 -9.79
N HIS A 11 1.42 -0.07 -9.75
CA HIS A 11 2.65 -0.59 -9.16
C HIS A 11 2.47 -0.96 -7.69
N VAL A 12 1.94 -0.04 -6.87
CA VAL A 12 1.73 -0.27 -5.43
C VAL A 12 0.69 -1.36 -5.17
N GLU A 13 -0.39 -1.43 -5.96
CA GLU A 13 -1.34 -2.54 -5.90
C GLU A 13 -0.65 -3.90 -6.10
N ARG A 14 0.21 -4.01 -7.12
CA ARG A 14 0.97 -5.25 -7.37
C ARG A 14 1.90 -5.60 -6.22
N LEU A 15 2.55 -4.62 -5.59
CA LEU A 15 3.38 -4.85 -4.39
C LEU A 15 2.55 -5.43 -3.23
N LEU A 16 1.37 -4.86 -2.96
CA LEU A 16 0.46 -5.34 -1.91
C LEU A 16 -0.05 -6.76 -2.19
N CYS A 17 -0.33 -7.09 -3.45
CA CYS A 17 -0.70 -8.45 -3.87
C CYS A 17 0.48 -9.45 -3.73
N ASN A 18 1.70 -9.04 -4.05
CA ASN A 18 2.87 -9.91 -3.92
C ASN A 18 3.18 -10.27 -2.45
N VAL A 19 2.93 -9.34 -1.52
CA VAL A 19 3.01 -9.61 -0.07
C VAL A 19 1.99 -10.67 0.34
N TRP A 20 0.77 -10.63 -0.19
CA TRP A 20 -0.25 -11.65 0.09
C TRP A 20 0.22 -13.05 -0.33
N ILE A 21 0.75 -13.19 -1.54
CA ILE A 21 1.27 -14.47 -2.06
C ILE A 21 2.38 -14.99 -1.14
N SER A 22 3.35 -14.13 -0.82
CA SER A 22 4.50 -14.49 0.01
C SER A 22 4.09 -14.91 1.43
N ASN A 23 3.15 -14.18 2.03
CA ASN A 23 2.67 -14.46 3.39
C ASN A 23 1.75 -15.70 3.44
N LYS A 24 1.02 -16.01 2.36
CA LYS A 24 0.21 -17.23 2.29
C LYS A 24 1.07 -18.49 2.41
N THR A 25 2.21 -18.52 1.72
CA THR A 25 3.20 -19.61 1.86
C THR A 25 3.78 -19.65 3.28
N ALA A 26 4.07 -18.50 3.89
CA ALA A 26 4.61 -18.45 5.25
C ALA A 26 3.59 -18.90 6.32
N LYS A 27 2.30 -18.60 6.13
CA LYS A 27 1.19 -18.99 7.02
C LYS A 27 1.07 -20.51 7.18
N GLN A 28 1.38 -21.28 6.13
CA GLN A 28 1.27 -22.74 6.15
C GLN A 28 2.22 -23.42 7.15
N HIS A 29 3.22 -22.71 7.67
CA HIS A 29 4.35 -23.38 8.31
C HIS A 29 4.71 -22.95 9.74
N ALA A 30 4.17 -21.87 10.33
CA ALA A 30 4.22 -21.58 11.80
C ALA A 30 3.49 -20.28 12.24
N LEU A 31 3.22 -19.36 11.33
CA LEU A 31 2.80 -17.97 11.67
C LEU A 31 1.36 -17.81 12.15
N HIS A 32 0.55 -18.86 12.14
CA HIS A 32 -0.86 -18.77 12.55
C HIS A 32 -1.05 -18.36 14.02
N ARG A 33 -0.03 -18.53 14.87
CA ARG A 33 -0.14 -18.25 16.31
C ARG A 33 0.20 -16.81 16.70
N ALA A 34 0.85 -16.04 15.83
CA ALA A 34 1.27 -14.69 16.14
C ALA A 34 0.15 -13.68 15.87
N LYS A 35 -0.37 -13.04 16.92
CA LYS A 35 -1.47 -12.06 16.84
C LYS A 35 -1.18 -10.91 15.86
N TRP A 36 0.08 -10.46 15.84
CA TRP A 36 0.54 -9.38 14.96
C TRP A 36 0.38 -9.70 13.46
N PHE A 37 0.41 -11.00 13.09
CA PHE A 37 0.26 -11.43 11.70
C PHE A 37 -1.16 -11.17 11.19
N ALA A 38 -2.18 -11.41 12.01
CA ALA A 38 -3.57 -11.10 11.66
C ALA A 38 -3.76 -9.59 11.48
N THR A 39 -3.18 -8.78 12.37
CA THR A 39 -3.21 -7.30 12.27
C THR A 39 -2.54 -6.81 10.98
N ALA A 40 -1.38 -7.36 10.62
CA ALA A 40 -0.69 -7.02 9.37
C ALA A 40 -1.52 -7.39 8.12
N PHE A 41 -2.25 -8.51 8.16
CA PHE A 41 -3.15 -8.91 7.09
C PHE A 41 -4.35 -7.98 6.93
N ALA A 42 -4.95 -7.59 8.05
CA ALA A 42 -6.03 -6.62 8.06
C ALA A 42 -5.57 -5.27 7.50
N LEU A 43 -4.41 -4.77 7.96
CA LEU A 43 -3.81 -3.54 7.44
C LEU A 43 -3.52 -3.62 5.93
N ARG A 44 -2.90 -4.70 5.45
CA ARG A 44 -2.66 -4.92 4.02
C ARG A 44 -3.96 -4.88 3.23
N GLN A 45 -5.03 -5.49 3.74
CA GLN A 45 -6.32 -5.49 3.07
C GLN A 45 -6.92 -4.08 3.01
N ARG A 46 -6.81 -3.29 4.08
CA ARG A 46 -7.24 -1.87 4.09
C ARG A 46 -6.46 -1.04 3.07
N MET A 47 -5.13 -1.19 3.02
CA MET A 47 -4.27 -0.54 2.03
C MET A 47 -4.64 -0.93 0.59
N LEU A 48 -4.86 -2.22 0.34
CA LEU A 48 -5.24 -2.71 -0.98
C LEU A 48 -6.61 -2.17 -1.40
N ASN A 49 -7.60 -2.21 -0.51
CA ASN A 49 -8.93 -1.67 -0.79
C ASN A 49 -8.87 -0.18 -1.13
N PHE A 50 -8.07 0.60 -0.40
CA PHE A 50 -7.83 2.01 -0.70
C PHE A 50 -7.27 2.21 -2.12
N VAL A 51 -6.15 1.54 -2.46
CA VAL A 51 -5.49 1.71 -3.76
C VAL A 51 -6.38 1.24 -4.92
N GLN A 52 -7.13 0.16 -4.73
CA GLN A 52 -8.06 -0.33 -5.74
C GLN A 52 -9.22 0.63 -5.96
N ASN A 53 -9.87 1.13 -4.90
CA ASN A 53 -10.98 2.07 -5.04
C ASN A 53 -10.55 3.38 -5.72
N ILE A 54 -9.36 3.90 -5.42
CA ILE A 54 -8.82 5.08 -6.11
C ILE A 54 -8.59 4.79 -7.61
N GLN A 55 -8.04 3.63 -7.96
CA GLN A 55 -7.88 3.23 -9.36
C GLN A 55 -9.21 3.09 -10.09
N TYR A 56 -10.20 2.45 -9.45
CA TYR A 56 -11.54 2.30 -10.02
C TYR A 56 -12.19 3.65 -10.29
N TYR A 57 -12.13 4.57 -9.33
CA TYR A 57 -12.62 5.93 -9.49
C TYR A 57 -11.96 6.63 -10.69
N MET A 58 -10.62 6.66 -10.74
CA MET A 58 -9.90 7.34 -11.83
C MET A 58 -10.26 6.76 -13.21
N MET A 59 -10.36 5.43 -13.33
CA MET A 59 -10.67 4.78 -14.62
C MET A 59 -12.12 4.92 -15.03
N PHE A 60 -13.06 4.57 -14.16
CA PHE A 60 -14.46 4.38 -14.55
C PHE A 60 -15.36 5.59 -14.26
N GLU A 61 -14.97 6.48 -13.35
CA GLU A 61 -15.76 7.66 -13.01
C GLU A 61 -15.18 8.96 -13.57
N VAL A 62 -13.86 8.99 -13.84
CA VAL A 62 -13.21 10.17 -14.41
C VAL A 62 -12.84 9.94 -15.88
N MET A 63 -11.96 8.99 -16.17
CA MET A 63 -11.41 8.83 -17.53
C MET A 63 -12.45 8.36 -18.54
N GLU A 64 -13.17 7.27 -18.25
CA GLU A 64 -14.16 6.71 -19.19
C GLU A 64 -15.28 7.71 -19.56
N PRO A 65 -15.92 8.40 -18.59
CA PRO A 65 -16.97 9.37 -18.93
C PRO A 65 -16.44 10.60 -19.67
N THR A 66 -15.28 11.13 -19.25
CA THR A 66 -14.69 12.31 -19.90
C THR A 66 -14.24 11.98 -21.33
N TRP A 67 -13.72 10.77 -21.56
CA TRP A 67 -13.40 10.28 -22.90
C TRP A 67 -14.64 10.23 -23.79
N HIS A 68 -15.75 9.69 -23.29
CA HIS A 68 -17.00 9.60 -24.06
C HIS A 68 -17.53 10.98 -24.46
N ILE A 69 -17.44 11.97 -23.56
CA ILE A 69 -17.78 13.37 -23.85
C ILE A 69 -16.89 13.94 -24.95
N MET A 70 -15.57 13.74 -24.85
CA MET A 70 -14.62 14.21 -25.86
C MET A 70 -14.91 13.58 -27.22
N GLU A 71 -15.13 12.26 -27.28
CA GLU A 71 -15.43 11.55 -28.52
C GLU A 71 -16.68 12.10 -29.21
N LYS A 72 -17.74 12.39 -28.43
CA LYS A 72 -18.95 13.00 -28.95
C LYS A 72 -18.68 14.41 -29.49
N ASN A 73 -17.97 15.23 -28.74
CA ASN A 73 -17.69 16.62 -29.12
C ASN A 73 -16.78 16.71 -30.36
N LEU A 74 -15.80 15.81 -30.49
CA LEU A 74 -14.92 15.72 -31.65
C LEU A 74 -15.67 15.35 -32.94
N LYS A 75 -16.76 14.58 -32.86
CA LYS A 75 -17.61 14.27 -34.03
C LYS A 75 -18.37 15.48 -34.56
N SER A 76 -18.58 16.49 -33.73
CA SER A 76 -19.31 17.73 -34.07
C SER A 76 -18.40 18.95 -34.24
N ALA A 77 -17.08 18.80 -34.08
CA ALA A 77 -16.14 19.91 -34.19
C ALA A 77 -16.09 20.44 -35.63
N SER A 78 -16.17 21.77 -35.80
CA SER A 78 -16.25 22.39 -37.13
C SER A 78 -14.87 22.77 -37.68
N ASN A 79 -13.89 22.97 -36.81
CA ASN A 79 -12.54 23.39 -37.17
C ASN A 79 -11.49 22.84 -36.19
N ILE A 80 -10.21 23.12 -36.46
CA ILE A 80 -9.07 22.63 -35.67
C ILE A 80 -9.05 23.27 -34.27
N ASP A 81 -9.46 24.52 -34.14
CA ASP A 81 -9.49 25.22 -32.85
C ASP A 81 -10.53 24.60 -31.91
N ASP A 82 -11.71 24.21 -32.42
CA ASP A 82 -12.72 23.47 -31.69
C ASP A 82 -12.17 22.11 -31.19
N MET A 83 -11.47 21.38 -32.07
CA MET A 83 -10.81 20.11 -31.71
C MET A 83 -9.80 20.31 -30.57
N LEU A 84 -8.94 21.32 -30.66
CA LEU A 84 -7.96 21.64 -29.64
C LEU A 84 -8.62 22.05 -28.32
N CYS A 85 -9.72 22.79 -28.37
CA CYS A 85 -10.51 23.17 -27.21
C CYS A 85 -11.09 21.95 -26.49
N HIS A 86 -11.75 21.04 -27.23
CA HIS A 86 -12.32 19.82 -26.67
C HIS A 86 -11.25 18.89 -26.07
N HIS A 87 -10.11 18.75 -26.75
CA HIS A 87 -8.99 17.94 -26.24
C HIS A 87 -8.38 18.55 -24.95
N THR A 88 -8.17 19.87 -24.92
CA THR A 88 -7.66 20.56 -23.73
C THR A 88 -8.63 20.41 -22.55
N SER A 89 -9.93 20.61 -22.79
CA SER A 89 -10.96 20.42 -21.77
C SER A 89 -11.00 18.98 -21.23
N PHE A 90 -10.85 17.96 -22.08
CA PHE A 90 -10.72 16.57 -21.64
C PHE A 90 -9.55 16.37 -20.68
N LEU A 91 -8.37 16.90 -21.02
CA LEU A 91 -7.17 16.77 -20.19
C LEU A 91 -7.32 17.51 -18.87
N ASP A 92 -7.82 18.74 -18.89
CA ASP A 92 -8.00 19.56 -17.70
C ASP A 92 -8.99 18.91 -16.72
N ASN A 93 -10.12 18.41 -17.24
CA ASN A 93 -11.09 17.67 -16.42
C ASN A 93 -10.47 16.41 -15.83
N CYS A 94 -9.76 15.60 -16.62
CA CYS A 94 -9.09 14.40 -16.10
C CYS A 94 -8.05 14.72 -15.02
N LEU A 95 -7.25 15.77 -15.20
CA LEU A 95 -6.25 16.17 -14.21
C LEU A 95 -6.91 16.68 -12.93
N LYS A 96 -7.97 17.49 -13.07
CA LYS A 96 -8.71 18.05 -11.96
C LYS A 96 -9.39 16.96 -11.13
N ASP A 97 -10.22 16.13 -11.77
CA ASP A 97 -11.00 15.11 -11.08
C ASP A 97 -10.14 13.93 -10.59
N CYS A 98 -8.95 13.70 -11.15
CA CYS A 98 -7.98 12.75 -10.56
C CYS A 98 -7.16 13.34 -9.40
N MET A 99 -7.57 14.48 -8.82
CA MET A 99 -6.89 15.14 -7.68
C MET A 99 -5.46 15.61 -8.00
N LEU A 100 -5.08 15.75 -9.29
CA LEU A 100 -3.72 16.11 -9.69
C LEU A 100 -3.45 17.61 -9.71
N THR A 101 -4.50 18.43 -9.69
CA THR A 101 -4.42 19.90 -9.61
C THR A 101 -4.37 20.40 -8.17
N ASN A 102 -4.78 19.59 -7.21
CA ASN A 102 -4.80 19.95 -5.80
C ASN A 102 -3.52 19.48 -5.08
N SER A 103 -2.63 20.43 -4.78
CA SER A 103 -1.33 20.12 -4.18
C SER A 103 -1.41 19.53 -2.76
N GLU A 104 -2.45 19.85 -2.00
CA GLU A 104 -2.64 19.35 -0.64
C GLU A 104 -3.08 17.89 -0.65
N LEU A 105 -4.14 17.58 -1.41
CA LEU A 105 -4.64 16.23 -1.62
C LEU A 105 -3.54 15.31 -2.18
N LEU A 106 -2.79 15.80 -3.18
CA LEU A 106 -1.72 15.03 -3.80
C LEU A 106 -0.58 14.71 -2.82
N LYS A 107 -0.25 15.62 -1.89
CA LYS A 107 0.75 15.37 -0.84
C LYS A 107 0.30 14.28 0.13
N ILE A 108 -0.96 14.32 0.58
CA ILE A 108 -1.52 13.29 1.47
C ILE A 108 -1.55 11.94 0.75
N PHE A 109 -2.02 11.92 -0.49
CA PHE A 109 -2.01 10.72 -1.33
C PHE A 109 -0.60 10.13 -1.51
N SER A 110 0.39 10.98 -1.81
CA SER A 110 1.79 10.55 -1.96
C SER A 110 2.34 9.91 -0.67
N LYS A 111 2.01 10.48 0.49
CA LYS A 111 2.36 9.90 1.80
C LYS A 111 1.69 8.55 2.02
N LEU A 112 0.38 8.42 1.73
CA LEU A 112 -0.34 7.14 1.82
C LEU A 112 0.33 6.05 0.98
N MET A 113 0.64 6.36 -0.28
CA MET A 113 1.31 5.42 -1.17
C MET A 113 2.72 5.06 -0.67
N SER A 114 3.46 6.02 -0.12
CA SER A 114 4.77 5.76 0.49
C SER A 114 4.68 4.83 1.69
N VAL A 115 3.67 5.01 2.55
CA VAL A 115 3.39 4.11 3.68
C VAL A 115 3.07 2.69 3.19
N CYS A 116 2.26 2.54 2.14
CA CYS A 116 2.00 1.24 1.51
C CYS A 116 3.30 0.57 1.02
N VAL A 117 4.16 1.31 0.31
CA VAL A 117 5.45 0.78 -0.18
C VAL A 117 6.36 0.37 0.99
N MET A 118 6.53 1.24 1.99
CA MET A 118 7.34 0.95 3.18
C MET A 118 6.84 -0.30 3.92
N PHE A 119 5.53 -0.42 4.09
CA PHE A 119 4.89 -1.60 4.67
C PHE A 119 5.21 -2.85 3.83
N THR A 120 5.04 -2.81 2.51
CA THR A 120 5.31 -3.97 1.66
C THR A 120 6.78 -4.41 1.72
N ASN A 121 7.72 -3.47 1.73
CA ASN A 121 9.14 -3.75 1.86
C ASN A 121 9.47 -4.39 3.22
N CYS A 122 8.87 -3.88 4.31
CA CYS A 122 9.02 -4.44 5.65
C CYS A 122 8.52 -5.90 5.69
N MET A 123 7.31 -6.14 5.18
CA MET A 123 6.71 -7.49 5.16
C MET A 123 7.50 -8.47 4.28
N GLN A 124 8.04 -8.01 3.14
CA GLN A 124 8.87 -8.85 2.28
C GLN A 124 10.20 -9.23 2.96
N ARG A 125 10.86 -8.28 3.64
CA ARG A 125 12.09 -8.56 4.41
C ARG A 125 11.84 -9.58 5.50
N PHE A 126 10.75 -9.43 6.25
CA PHE A 126 10.33 -10.39 7.26
C PHE A 126 10.15 -11.80 6.68
N THR A 127 9.34 -11.92 5.63
CA THR A 127 9.05 -13.23 5.02
C THR A 127 10.30 -13.87 4.42
N ARG A 128 11.28 -13.09 3.94
CA ARG A 128 12.59 -13.61 3.50
C ARG A 128 13.43 -14.12 4.66
N SER A 129 13.56 -13.33 5.74
CA SER A 129 14.30 -13.72 6.95
C SER A 129 13.77 -15.03 7.53
N MET A 130 12.45 -15.18 7.64
CA MET A 130 11.82 -16.42 8.12
C MET A 130 12.08 -17.63 7.22
N LYS A 131 12.13 -17.46 5.90
CA LYS A 131 12.44 -18.56 4.97
C LYS A 131 13.87 -19.03 5.14
N LEU A 132 14.82 -18.11 5.33
CA LEU A 132 16.23 -18.42 5.55
C LEU A 132 16.45 -19.16 6.87
N ASP A 133 15.82 -18.70 7.96
CA ASP A 133 15.90 -19.36 9.27
C ASP A 133 15.42 -20.82 9.20
N ARG A 134 14.37 -21.10 8.42
CA ARG A 134 13.90 -22.47 8.19
C ARG A 134 14.86 -23.33 7.39
N GLU A 135 15.39 -22.83 6.28
CA GLU A 135 16.36 -23.60 5.49
C GLU A 135 17.59 -23.93 6.32
N LEU A 136 18.02 -22.98 7.16
CA LEU A 136 19.13 -23.19 8.08
C LEU A 136 18.82 -24.26 9.14
N ASN A 137 17.63 -24.22 9.74
CA ASN A 137 17.18 -25.24 10.68
C ASN A 137 17.08 -26.62 10.01
N ARG A 138 16.56 -26.69 8.78
CA ARG A 138 16.47 -27.95 8.00
C ARG A 138 17.86 -28.53 7.72
N LEU A 139 18.80 -27.71 7.27
CA LEU A 139 20.17 -28.13 7.00
C LEU A 139 20.92 -28.59 8.26
N SER A 140 20.61 -27.99 9.42
CA SER A 140 21.17 -28.38 10.72
C SER A 140 20.62 -29.72 11.21
N LEU A 141 19.34 -30.01 10.96
CA LEU A 141 18.70 -31.29 11.29
C LEU A 141 19.17 -32.42 10.38
N GLU A 142 19.36 -32.18 9.08
CA GLU A 142 19.84 -33.18 8.11
C GLU A 142 21.30 -33.60 8.35
N HIS A 143 22.13 -32.74 8.97
CA HIS A 143 23.51 -33.10 9.35
C HIS A 143 23.60 -33.94 10.64
N GLY A 144 22.53 -34.03 11.44
CA GLY A 144 22.51 -34.84 12.67
C GLY A 144 22.38 -36.34 12.43
N THR A 145 22.13 -36.76 11.18
CA THR A 145 21.82 -38.16 10.80
C THR A 145 22.94 -38.88 10.03
N MET A 146 24.15 -38.32 9.94
CA MET A 146 25.28 -39.01 9.29
C MET A 146 25.81 -40.13 10.21
N GLU A 147 25.57 -41.38 9.83
CA GLU A 147 26.13 -42.58 10.47
C GLU A 147 27.64 -42.71 10.17
N GLY A 148 28.49 -42.05 10.95
CA GLY A 148 29.93 -42.33 10.94
C GLY A 148 30.82 -41.22 11.53
N PRO A 149 32.02 -41.56 12.04
CA PRO A 149 32.98 -40.55 12.48
C PRO A 149 33.46 -39.71 11.28
N PRO A 150 33.34 -38.36 11.32
CA PRO A 150 33.69 -37.51 10.19
C PRO A 150 35.20 -37.54 9.92
N THR A 151 35.57 -37.66 8.64
CA THR A 151 36.95 -37.62 8.15
C THR A 151 37.58 -36.23 8.37
N GLN A 152 38.92 -36.14 8.38
CA GLN A 152 39.62 -34.86 8.60
C GLN A 152 39.28 -33.79 7.55
N SER A 153 39.01 -34.20 6.31
CA SER A 153 38.57 -33.31 5.23
C SER A 153 37.17 -32.74 5.53
N GLU A 154 36.23 -33.60 5.92
CA GLU A 154 34.85 -33.21 6.25
C GLU A 154 34.81 -32.27 7.47
N ARG A 155 35.66 -32.47 8.48
CA ARG A 155 35.75 -31.57 9.64
C ARG A 155 36.20 -30.15 9.28
N THR A 156 37.08 -30.04 8.30
CA THR A 156 37.64 -28.75 7.86
C THR A 156 36.61 -27.99 7.03
N GLU A 157 35.95 -28.69 6.10
CA GLU A 157 34.81 -28.13 5.34
C GLU A 157 33.64 -27.76 6.25
N GLU A 158 33.32 -28.58 7.25
CA GLU A 158 32.24 -28.31 8.21
C GLU A 158 32.56 -27.09 9.09
N GLN A 159 33.81 -26.91 9.53
CA GLN A 159 34.24 -25.71 10.26
C GLN A 159 34.14 -24.46 9.39
N GLU A 160 34.51 -24.54 8.11
CA GLU A 160 34.46 -23.40 7.19
C GLU A 160 33.01 -23.04 6.86
N LYS A 161 32.15 -24.05 6.63
CA LYS A 161 30.71 -23.90 6.41
C LYS A 161 30.02 -23.35 7.65
N LYS A 162 30.34 -23.84 8.87
CA LYS A 162 29.85 -23.28 10.14
C LYS A 162 30.31 -21.84 10.33
N ARG A 163 31.54 -21.49 9.97
CA ARG A 163 32.06 -20.11 10.10
C ARG A 163 31.41 -19.15 9.10
N LEU A 164 31.17 -19.58 7.87
CA LEU A 164 30.42 -18.81 6.86
C LEU A 164 28.97 -18.64 7.27
N THR A 165 28.36 -19.70 7.78
CA THR A 165 26.99 -19.68 8.30
C THR A 165 26.87 -18.80 9.55
N SER A 166 27.86 -18.81 10.46
CA SER A 166 27.86 -17.96 11.65
C SER A 166 28.11 -16.49 11.34
N LYS A 167 28.95 -16.17 10.33
CA LYS A 167 29.11 -14.80 9.83
C LYS A 167 27.82 -14.29 9.16
N PHE A 168 27.17 -15.13 8.37
CA PHE A 168 25.89 -14.82 7.73
C PHE A 168 24.76 -14.63 8.77
N LEU A 169 24.74 -15.49 9.80
CA LEU A 169 23.88 -15.36 10.98
C LEU A 169 24.16 -14.04 11.71
N ALA A 170 25.42 -13.68 11.98
CA ALA A 170 25.74 -12.46 12.72
C ALA A 170 25.27 -11.19 11.97
N GLU A 171 25.36 -11.15 10.64
CA GLU A 171 24.81 -10.05 9.83
C GLU A 171 23.28 -10.03 9.77
N HIS A 172 22.60 -11.18 9.92
CA HIS A 172 21.14 -11.29 9.82
C HIS A 172 20.40 -11.36 11.16
N VAL A 173 21.07 -11.69 12.25
CA VAL A 173 20.53 -11.70 13.62
C VAL A 173 20.23 -10.26 14.08
N ASP A 174 20.94 -9.26 13.59
CA ASP A 174 20.57 -7.84 13.74
C ASP A 174 19.21 -7.50 13.08
N THR A 175 18.69 -8.39 12.23
CA THR A 175 17.36 -8.29 11.59
C THR A 175 16.30 -9.15 12.30
N LEU A 176 16.67 -10.00 13.26
CA LEU A 176 15.74 -10.75 14.11
C LEU A 176 15.14 -9.82 15.16
N GLN A 177 14.25 -8.93 14.70
CA GLN A 177 13.34 -8.22 15.58
C GLN A 177 12.45 -9.26 16.28
N SER A 178 12.36 -9.17 17.61
CA SER A 178 11.42 -9.97 18.40
C SER A 178 9.99 -9.79 17.87
N ASP A 179 9.12 -10.79 18.08
CA ASP A 179 7.70 -10.69 17.71
C ASP A 179 7.04 -9.40 18.24
N SER A 180 7.47 -8.94 19.43
CA SER A 180 7.01 -7.68 20.04
C SER A 180 7.44 -6.42 19.26
N CYS A 181 8.62 -6.43 18.63
CA CYS A 181 9.10 -5.33 17.81
C CYS A 181 8.37 -5.28 16.45
N PHE A 182 8.05 -6.44 15.88
CA PHE A 182 7.21 -6.52 14.67
C PHE A 182 5.78 -6.07 14.93
N GLU A 183 5.18 -6.47 16.06
CA GLU A 183 3.85 -6.01 16.45
C GLU A 183 3.80 -4.48 16.56
N ALA A 184 4.75 -3.88 17.28
CA ALA A 184 4.84 -2.42 17.40
C ALA A 184 5.02 -1.73 16.03
N THR A 185 5.81 -2.33 15.14
CA THR A 185 6.04 -1.81 13.78
C THR A 185 4.77 -1.84 12.94
N VAL A 186 4.01 -2.95 12.97
CA VAL A 186 2.73 -3.08 12.27
C VAL A 186 1.71 -2.10 12.82
N SER A 187 1.61 -1.95 14.15
CA SER A 187 0.74 -0.96 14.79
C SER A 187 1.11 0.47 14.39
N LYS A 188 2.40 0.79 14.24
CA LYS A 188 2.85 2.10 13.76
C LYS A 188 2.42 2.35 12.31
N PHE A 189 2.53 1.35 11.44
CA PHE A 189 2.02 1.46 10.06
C PHE A 189 0.51 1.64 10.03
N ASP A 190 -0.25 0.90 10.86
CA ASP A 190 -1.71 0.97 10.92
C ASP A 190 -2.19 2.35 11.39
N SER A 191 -1.58 2.87 12.46
CA SER A 191 -1.88 4.20 12.98
C SER A 191 -1.56 5.28 11.94
N ASN A 192 -0.36 5.25 11.35
CA ASN A 192 0.06 6.23 10.36
C ASN A 192 -0.84 6.21 9.11
N PHE A 193 -1.12 5.02 8.57
CA PHE A 193 -2.03 4.86 7.43
C PHE A 193 -3.44 5.39 7.76
N SER A 194 -3.96 5.06 8.94
CA SER A 194 -5.30 5.49 9.36
C SER A 194 -5.39 7.01 9.51
N THR A 195 -4.39 7.65 10.11
CA THR A 195 -4.33 9.10 10.24
C THR A 195 -4.29 9.78 8.87
N LEU A 196 -3.44 9.32 7.96
CA LEU A 196 -3.35 9.89 6.61
C LEU A 196 -4.62 9.67 5.79
N LEU A 197 -5.27 8.51 5.93
CA LEU A 197 -6.51 8.22 5.21
C LEU A 197 -7.65 9.10 5.70
N LEU A 198 -7.74 9.31 7.02
CA LEU A 198 -8.75 10.21 7.58
C LEU A 198 -8.50 11.65 7.19
N ASP A 199 -7.25 12.10 7.21
CA ASP A 199 -6.88 13.43 6.72
C ASP A 199 -7.27 13.60 5.24
N LEU A 200 -7.06 12.58 4.40
CA LEU A 200 -7.49 12.60 3.00
C LEU A 200 -9.01 12.74 2.86
N LEU A 201 -9.77 11.90 3.57
CA LEU A 201 -11.24 11.89 3.53
C LEU A 201 -11.82 13.21 4.06
N ASP A 202 -11.25 13.72 5.14
CA ASP A 202 -11.61 14.99 5.74
C ASP A 202 -11.37 16.16 4.76
N LYS A 203 -10.22 16.18 4.07
CA LYS A 203 -9.94 17.19 3.05
C LYS A 203 -10.85 17.07 1.84
N LEU A 204 -11.09 15.85 1.35
CA LEU A 204 -12.04 15.59 0.26
C LEU A 204 -13.45 16.12 0.59
N SER A 205 -13.89 15.97 1.85
CA SER A 205 -15.21 16.48 2.28
C SER A 205 -15.31 18.01 2.22
N VAL A 206 -14.21 18.72 2.52
CA VAL A 206 -14.16 20.19 2.42
C VAL A 206 -14.19 20.64 0.96
N TYR A 207 -13.41 20.01 0.09
CA TYR A 207 -13.40 20.37 -1.33
C TYR A 207 -14.74 20.05 -2.00
N SER A 208 -15.39 18.95 -1.61
CA SER A 208 -16.73 18.62 -2.10
C SER A 208 -17.80 19.63 -1.69
N THR A 209 -17.64 20.32 -0.56
CA THR A 209 -18.64 21.29 -0.05
C THR A 209 -18.38 22.71 -0.54
N ASN A 210 -17.12 23.09 -0.76
CA ASN A 210 -16.76 24.46 -1.15
C ASN A 210 -16.70 24.68 -2.67
N ASP A 211 -16.25 23.69 -3.46
CA ASP A 211 -15.97 23.89 -4.88
C ASP A 211 -17.05 23.34 -5.83
N CYS A 212 -18.18 22.84 -5.29
CA CYS A 212 -19.22 22.13 -6.06
C CYS A 212 -18.68 20.96 -6.90
N GLU A 213 -17.52 20.42 -6.54
CA GLU A 213 -16.89 19.29 -7.23
C GLU A 213 -17.52 17.99 -6.78
N HIS A 214 -18.71 17.70 -7.34
CA HIS A 214 -19.44 16.46 -7.13
C HIS A 214 -18.60 15.21 -7.41
N SER A 215 -17.53 15.31 -8.20
CA SER A 215 -16.61 14.20 -8.46
C SER A 215 -15.88 13.73 -7.20
N MET A 216 -15.60 14.60 -6.23
CA MET A 216 -14.86 14.26 -5.01
C MET A 216 -15.72 13.52 -3.98
N ILE A 217 -17.03 13.74 -3.96
CA ILE A 217 -17.95 13.03 -3.05
C ILE A 217 -17.99 11.53 -3.37
N ASN A 218 -17.87 11.16 -4.64
CA ASN A 218 -17.88 9.76 -5.06
C ASN A 218 -16.67 9.00 -4.52
N ILE A 219 -15.52 9.68 -4.39
CA ILE A 219 -14.32 9.11 -3.77
C ILE A 219 -14.62 8.76 -2.31
N ILE A 220 -15.26 9.67 -1.57
CA ILE A 220 -15.64 9.46 -0.16
C ILE A 220 -16.58 8.26 -0.05
N TYR A 221 -17.64 8.20 -0.86
CA TYR A 221 -18.59 7.09 -0.86
C TYR A 221 -17.93 5.74 -1.18
N ARG A 222 -16.93 5.70 -2.06
CA ARG A 222 -16.19 4.45 -2.34
C ARG A 222 -15.27 4.06 -1.19
N LEU A 223 -14.54 5.02 -0.64
CA LEU A 223 -13.55 4.76 0.41
C LEU A 223 -14.20 4.44 1.75
N ASP A 224 -15.41 4.96 2.00
CA ASP A 224 -16.20 4.73 3.21
C ASP A 224 -17.58 4.12 2.93
N PHE A 225 -17.68 3.22 1.95
CA PHE A 225 -18.95 2.63 1.52
C PHE A 225 -19.77 1.98 2.65
N ASN A 226 -19.08 1.33 3.60
CA ASN A 226 -19.71 0.65 4.74
C ASN A 226 -19.83 1.53 5.99
N GLY A 227 -19.49 2.83 5.90
CA GLY A 227 -19.46 3.75 7.03
C GLY A 227 -18.42 3.42 8.10
N PHE A 228 -17.36 2.71 7.74
CA PHE A 228 -16.28 2.32 8.65
C PHE A 228 -15.52 3.51 9.24
N TYR A 229 -15.42 4.62 8.50
CA TYR A 229 -14.74 5.85 8.90
C TYR A 229 -15.70 6.96 9.32
N THR A 230 -17.00 6.80 9.08
CA THR A 230 -18.04 7.84 9.22
C THR A 230 -18.04 8.49 10.61
N GLU A 231 -18.09 7.70 11.68
CA GLU A 231 -18.13 8.23 13.06
C GLU A 231 -16.89 9.08 13.41
N ARG A 232 -15.73 8.75 12.82
CA ARG A 232 -14.50 9.51 13.04
C ARG A 232 -14.48 10.78 12.20
N LEU A 233 -15.01 10.75 10.98
CA LEU A 233 -15.16 11.92 10.13
C LEU A 233 -16.14 12.94 10.73
N GLU A 234 -17.26 12.48 11.28
CA GLU A 234 -18.22 13.34 11.96
C GLU A 234 -17.58 14.07 13.15
N ARG A 235 -16.80 13.37 13.98
CA ARG A 235 -16.04 14.00 15.07
C ARG A 235 -15.07 15.07 14.57
N MET A 236 -14.31 14.78 13.51
CA MET A 236 -13.40 15.76 12.91
C MET A 236 -14.14 16.99 12.36
N ALA A 237 -15.31 16.80 11.76
CA ALA A 237 -16.15 17.89 11.29
C ALA A 237 -16.65 18.79 12.45
N ILE A 238 -17.07 18.20 13.56
CA ILE A 238 -17.51 18.92 14.78
C ILE A 238 -16.35 19.71 15.39
N GLU A 239 -15.16 19.10 15.54
CA GLU A 239 -13.99 19.80 16.08
C GLU A 239 -13.60 21.00 15.21
N ARG A 240 -13.80 20.90 13.89
CA ARG A 240 -13.56 22.00 12.96
C ARG A 240 -14.55 23.14 13.13
N SER A 241 -15.84 22.85 13.26
CA SER A 241 -16.87 23.88 13.44
C SER A 241 -16.70 24.62 14.76
N GLN A 242 -16.28 23.91 15.82
CA GLN A 242 -15.92 24.52 17.10
C GLN A 242 -14.71 25.45 16.99
N LYS A 243 -13.66 25.06 16.26
CA LYS A 243 -12.48 25.91 16.02
C LYS A 243 -12.76 27.12 15.13
N ALA A 244 -13.71 27.02 14.20
CA ALA A 244 -14.09 28.14 13.34
C ALA A 244 -14.99 29.16 14.07
N ALA A 245 -15.66 28.74 15.15
CA ALA A 245 -16.54 29.58 15.96
C ALA A 245 -15.82 30.27 17.14
N ALA A 246 -14.54 29.95 17.39
CA ALA A 246 -13.69 30.51 18.44
C ALA A 246 -12.72 31.53 17.87
#